data_AF-A0A2N2DZ84-F1
#
_entry.id   AF-A0A2N2DZ84-F1
#
_cell.length_a   1.000
_cell.length_b   1.000
_cell.length_c   1.000
_cell.angle_alpha   90.00
_cell.angle_beta   90.00
_cell.angle_gamma   90.00
#
_symmetry.space_group_name_H-M   'P 1'
#
loop_
_entity.id
_entity.type
_entity.pdbx_description
1 polymer ?
#
loop_
_entity_poly.entity_id
_entity_poly.type
_entity_poly.pdbx_seq_one_letter_code
_entity_poly.pdbx_strand_id
1 'polypeptide(L)'
;TIGKNCHIGAGAVVAGVLEPPSKQPVIIEDNVLIGANAVILEGVVIGENAVVAAGSVVLENVEPNMVVAGSPARVIKRRDEKTDAKTEILADLRK
;
A
#
# COMPACT_ATOMS: atom_id res chain seq x y z
N THR A 1 -6.52 8.04 -5.19
CA THR A 1 -5.39 8.51 -6.01
C THR A 1 -4.21 7.59 -5.78
N ILE A 2 -3.45 7.26 -6.81
CA ILE A 2 -2.22 6.45 -6.72
C ILE A 2 -1.04 7.32 -7.14
N GLY A 3 -0.03 7.40 -6.29
CA GLY A 3 1.18 8.19 -6.46
C GLY A 3 2.15 7.61 -7.50
N LYS A 4 3.29 8.28 -7.64
CA LYS A 4 4.37 7.89 -8.53
C LYS A 4 5.09 6.66 -7.99
N ASN A 5 5.70 5.91 -8.91
CA ASN A 5 6.56 4.78 -8.59
C ASN A 5 5.91 3.69 -7.73
N CYS A 6 4.58 3.59 -7.69
CA CYS A 6 3.91 2.54 -6.92
C CYS A 6 4.06 1.16 -7.59
N HIS A 7 4.28 0.13 -6.80
CA HIS A 7 4.16 -1.26 -7.24
C HIS A 7 2.84 -1.83 -6.73
N ILE A 8 1.93 -2.15 -7.65
CA ILE A 8 0.64 -2.75 -7.32
C ILE A 8 0.67 -4.22 -7.73
N GLY A 9 0.73 -5.09 -6.74
CA GLY A 9 0.77 -6.54 -6.94
C GLY A 9 -0.49 -7.07 -7.62
N ALA A 10 -0.34 -8.18 -8.34
CA ALA A 10 -1.46 -8.83 -9.02
C ALA A 10 -2.60 -9.16 -8.04
N GLY A 11 -3.84 -8.86 -8.46
CA GLY A 11 -5.03 -9.09 -7.65
C GLY A 11 -5.19 -8.17 -6.45
N ALA A 12 -4.33 -7.16 -6.27
CA ALA A 12 -4.55 -6.14 -5.26
C ALA A 12 -5.84 -5.36 -5.55
N VAL A 13 -6.61 -5.10 -4.49
CA VAL A 13 -7.88 -4.37 -4.55
C VAL A 13 -7.71 -3.04 -3.85
N VAL A 14 -7.94 -1.96 -4.61
CA VAL A 14 -8.07 -0.61 -4.07
C VAL A 14 -9.57 -0.33 -3.98
N ALA A 15 -10.14 -0.43 -2.79
CA ALA A 15 -11.57 -0.22 -2.62
C ALA A 15 -11.90 1.25 -2.84
N GLY A 16 -12.87 1.49 -3.71
CA GLY A 16 -13.52 2.78 -3.84
C GLY A 16 -15.02 2.55 -3.76
N VAL A 17 -15.69 3.28 -2.89
CA VAL A 17 -17.15 3.43 -2.95
C VAL A 17 -17.42 4.92 -3.12
N LEU A 18 -18.23 5.26 -4.14
CA LEU A 18 -18.68 6.63 -4.39
C LEU A 18 -19.88 7.01 -3.49
N GLU A 19 -20.30 6.13 -2.56
CA GLU A 19 -21.51 6.28 -1.76
C GLU A 19 -21.28 5.92 -0.27
N PRO A 20 -21.58 6.82 0.68
CA PRO A 20 -21.98 8.21 0.48
C PRO A 20 -20.80 9.08 -0.03
N PRO A 21 -21.06 10.16 -0.77
CA PRO A 21 -20.05 11.09 -1.32
C PRO A 21 -19.15 11.80 -0.28
N SER A 22 -19.27 11.45 1.01
CA SER A 22 -18.50 12.02 2.11
C SER A 22 -17.24 11.22 2.48
N LYS A 23 -17.06 9.99 1.98
CA LYS A 23 -15.82 9.26 2.26
C LYS A 23 -14.69 9.66 1.31
N GLN A 24 -13.51 9.88 1.89
CA GLN A 24 -12.30 10.13 1.12
C GLN A 24 -11.97 8.89 0.27
N PRO A 25 -11.51 9.07 -0.98
CA PRO A 25 -11.03 7.94 -1.77
C PRO A 25 -9.80 7.32 -1.09
N VAL A 26 -9.44 6.09 -1.46
CA VAL A 26 -8.13 5.55 -1.09
C VAL A 26 -7.03 6.42 -1.69
N ILE A 27 -6.08 6.82 -0.85
CA ILE A 27 -4.89 7.57 -1.25
C ILE A 27 -3.69 6.66 -1.04
N ILE A 28 -2.97 6.38 -2.12
CA ILE A 28 -1.69 5.69 -2.10
C ILE A 28 -0.64 6.74 -2.50
N GLU A 29 0.26 7.07 -1.59
CA GLU A 29 1.33 8.04 -1.83
C GLU A 29 2.47 7.45 -2.69
N ASP A 30 3.53 8.23 -2.89
CA ASP A 30 4.64 7.85 -3.77
C ASP A 30 5.45 6.67 -3.19
N ASN A 31 6.08 5.89 -4.09
CA ASN A 31 7.03 4.82 -3.73
C ASN A 31 6.44 3.69 -2.86
N VAL A 32 5.12 3.51 -2.87
CA VAL A 32 4.44 2.46 -2.11
C VAL A 32 4.51 1.11 -2.83
N LEU A 33 4.70 0.05 -2.05
CA LEU A 33 4.53 -1.33 -2.52
C LEU A 33 3.28 -1.95 -1.92
N ILE A 34 2.35 -2.37 -2.76
CA ILE A 34 1.18 -3.17 -2.41
C ILE A 34 1.40 -4.60 -2.87
N GLY A 35 1.46 -5.53 -1.94
CA GLY A 35 1.63 -6.96 -2.23
C GLY A 35 0.44 -7.56 -2.97
N ALA A 36 0.66 -8.70 -3.63
CA ALA A 36 -0.37 -9.42 -4.35
C ALA A 36 -1.57 -9.76 -3.45
N ASN A 37 -2.79 -9.67 -4.00
CA ASN A 37 -4.05 -9.92 -3.31
C ASN A 37 -4.27 -9.11 -2.01
N ALA A 38 -3.53 -8.01 -1.79
CA ALA A 38 -3.83 -7.11 -0.69
C ALA A 38 -5.09 -6.29 -0.98
N VAL A 39 -5.88 -5.99 0.04
CA VAL A 39 -7.11 -5.21 -0.03
C VAL A 39 -6.96 -3.96 0.81
N ILE A 40 -7.11 -2.79 0.18
CA ILE A 40 -7.08 -1.49 0.85
C ILE A 40 -8.52 -0.95 0.93
N LEU A 41 -9.05 -0.76 2.14
CA LEU A 41 -10.43 -0.28 2.31
C LEU A 41 -10.58 1.22 2.06
N GLU A 42 -11.80 1.62 1.72
CA GLU A 42 -12.20 3.00 1.48
C GLU A 42 -11.84 3.97 2.63
N GLY A 43 -11.32 5.14 2.26
CA GLY A 43 -10.87 6.17 3.20
C GLY A 43 -9.47 5.98 3.75
N VAL A 44 -8.77 4.89 3.40
CA VAL A 44 -7.41 4.63 3.86
C VAL A 44 -6.39 5.43 3.05
N VAL A 45 -5.44 6.03 3.77
CA VAL A 45 -4.21 6.62 3.25
C VAL A 45 -3.04 5.68 3.51
N ILE A 46 -2.31 5.31 2.45
CA ILE A 46 -1.07 4.56 2.52
C ILE A 46 0.08 5.54 2.29
N GLY A 47 0.83 5.82 3.36
CA GLY A 47 1.89 6.81 3.39
C GLY A 47 3.10 6.44 2.52
N GLU A 48 3.88 7.46 2.17
CA GLU A 48 5.03 7.33 1.29
C GLU A 48 6.00 6.24 1.75
N ASN A 49 6.54 5.48 0.80
CA ASN A 49 7.48 4.38 1.06
C ASN A 49 6.91 3.23 1.90
N ALA A 50 5.61 3.21 2.22
CA ALA A 50 5.01 2.11 2.95
C ALA A 50 4.99 0.81 2.13
N VAL A 51 4.98 -0.31 2.85
CA VAL A 51 4.92 -1.65 2.27
C VAL A 51 3.74 -2.40 2.88
N VAL A 52 2.79 -2.80 2.03
CA VAL A 52 1.66 -3.66 2.39
C VAL A 52 2.00 -5.08 1.94
N ALA A 53 2.10 -6.02 2.88
CA ALA A 53 2.40 -7.42 2.55
C ALA A 53 1.28 -8.07 1.73
N ALA A 54 1.62 -9.11 0.97
CA ALA A 54 0.64 -9.87 0.19
C ALA A 54 -0.50 -10.42 1.07
N GLY A 55 -1.73 -10.40 0.54
CA GLY A 55 -2.92 -10.87 1.24
C GLY A 55 -3.37 -10.04 2.44
N SER A 56 -2.80 -8.85 2.66
CA SER A 56 -3.18 -8.00 3.79
C SER A 56 -4.53 -7.33 3.56
N VAL A 57 -5.33 -7.15 4.62
CA VAL A 57 -6.59 -6.38 4.59
C VAL A 57 -6.43 -5.13 5.44
N VAL A 58 -6.24 -3.99 4.79
CA VAL A 58 -5.92 -2.71 5.43
C VAL A 58 -7.21 -1.95 5.73
N LEU A 59 -7.47 -1.74 7.02
CA LEU A 59 -8.65 -1.06 7.54
C LEU A 59 -8.38 0.39 8.00
N GLU A 60 -7.11 0.72 8.25
CA GLU A 60 -6.68 1.98 8.87
C GLU A 60 -5.49 2.57 8.09
N ASN A 61 -5.25 3.86 8.27
CA ASN A 61 -4.13 4.56 7.63
C ASN A 61 -2.79 3.92 7.99
N VAL A 62 -1.87 3.92 7.03
CA VAL A 62 -0.51 3.41 7.19
C VAL A 62 0.45 4.59 7.14
N GLU A 63 1.18 4.81 8.23
CA GLU A 63 2.19 5.86 8.30
C GLU A 63 3.34 5.65 7.30
N PRO A 64 3.99 6.73 6.82
CA PRO A 64 5.15 6.61 5.93
C PRO A 64 6.24 5.72 6.51
N ASN A 65 6.93 5.00 5.62
CA ASN A 65 8.02 4.07 5.95
C ASN A 65 7.60 2.92 6.91
N MET A 66 6.32 2.55 6.96
CA MET A 66 5.86 1.39 7.73
C MET A 66 5.65 0.16 6.85
N VAL A 67 5.84 -1.00 7.45
CA VAL A 67 5.48 -2.30 6.86
C VAL A 67 4.28 -2.84 7.62
N VAL A 68 3.20 -3.14 6.91
CA VAL A 68 1.98 -3.74 7.46
C VAL A 68 1.72 -5.12 6.88
N ALA A 69 1.15 -6.01 7.69
CA ALA A 69 0.76 -7.35 7.25
C ALA A 69 -0.47 -7.86 8.01
N GLY A 70 -1.18 -8.82 7.41
CA GLY A 70 -2.27 -9.57 8.05
C GLY A 70 -3.68 -9.11 7.66
N SER A 71 -4.68 -9.82 8.18
CA SER A 71 -6.10 -9.52 8.02
C SER A 71 -6.79 -9.64 9.38
N PRO A 72 -7.00 -8.52 10.11
CA PRO A 72 -6.74 -7.14 9.69
C PRO A 72 -5.24 -6.80 9.72
N ALA A 73 -4.82 -5.89 8.84
CA ALA A 73 -3.42 -5.48 8.73
C ALA A 73 -2.98 -4.71 9.99
N ARG A 74 -1.76 -4.99 10.45
CA ARG A 74 -1.12 -4.31 11.58
C ARG A 74 0.31 -3.94 11.19
N VAL A 75 0.83 -2.88 11.80
CA VAL A 75 2.25 -2.52 11.69
C VAL A 75 3.08 -3.65 12.29
N ILE A 76 3.94 -4.25 11.46
CA ILE A 76 4.86 -5.32 11.90
C ILE A 76 6.26 -4.79 12.17
N LYS A 77 6.67 -3.74 11.44
CA LYS A 77 7.95 -3.06 11.63
C LYS A 77 7.99 -1.75 10.86
N ARG A 78 8.98 -0.92 11.18
CA ARG A 78 9.43 0.16 10.30
C ARG A 78 10.23 -0.44 9.14
N ARG A 79 10.14 0.18 7.97
CA ARG A 79 10.94 -0.14 6.78
C ARG A 79 12.43 0.01 7.13
N ASP A 80 13.22 -0.96 6.71
CA ASP A 80 14.64 -1.10 6.98
C ASP A 80 15.39 -1.47 5.69
N GLU A 81 16.72 -1.40 5.71
CA GLU A 81 17.58 -1.73 4.56
C GLU A 81 17.30 -3.13 3.98
N LYS A 82 16.91 -4.08 4.84
CA LYS A 82 16.55 -5.44 4.42
C LYS A 82 15.26 -5.47 3.60
N THR A 83 14.32 -4.59 3.93
CA THR A 83 13.08 -4.41 3.17
C THR A 83 13.41 -3.72 1.85
N ASP A 84 14.22 -2.66 1.89
CA ASP A 84 14.64 -1.93 0.70
C ASP A 84 15.27 -2.84 -0.34
N ALA A 85 16.22 -3.69 0.06
CA ALA A 85 16.87 -4.64 -0.85
C ALA A 85 15.91 -5.64 -1.52
N LYS A 86 14.71 -5.85 -0.95
CA LYS A 86 13.68 -6.78 -1.49
C LYS A 86 12.55 -6.07 -2.21
N THR A 87 12.31 -4.80 -1.88
CA THR A 87 11.21 -3.99 -2.42
C THR A 87 11.71 -2.89 -3.35
N GLU A 88 13.01 -2.86 -3.64
CA GLU A 88 13.61 -1.93 -4.60
C GLU A 88 12.92 -2.08 -5.95
N ILE A 89 12.47 -0.94 -6.48
CA ILE A 89 11.78 -0.93 -7.76
C ILE A 89 12.79 -0.58 -8.84
N LEU A 90 13.18 -1.60 -9.58
CA LEU A 90 14.16 -1.49 -10.66
C LEU A 90 13.59 -0.65 -11.81
N ALA A 91 14.06 0.59 -11.92
CA ALA A 91 13.63 1.54 -12.94
C ALA A 91 13.81 0.99 -14.37
N ASP A 92 14.87 0.22 -14.61
CA ASP A 92 15.17 -0.39 -15.92
C ASP A 92 14.09 -1.36 -16.41
N LEU A 93 13.28 -1.91 -15.50
CA LEU A 93 12.16 -2.80 -15.82
C LEU A 93 10.84 -2.03 -16.07
N ARG A 94 10.78 -0.75 -15.72
CA ARG A 94 9.65 0.15 -15.97
C ARG A 94 9.88 0.91 -17.27
N LYS A 95 9.60 0.24 -18.40
CA LYS A 95 9.61 0.87 -19.73
C LYS A 95 8.34 1.66 -19.99
#